data_AF-A0ABD5P780-F1
#
_entry.id   AF-A0ABD5P780-F1
#
_cell.length_a   1.000
_cell.length_b   1.000
_cell.length_c   1.000
_cell.angle_alpha   90.00
_cell.angle_beta   90.00
_cell.angle_gamma   90.00
#
_symmetry.space_group_name_H-M   'P 1'
#
loop_
_entity.id
_entity.type
_entity.pdbx_description
1 polymer ?
#
loop_
_entity_poly.entity_id
_entity_poly.type
_entity_poly.pdbx_seq_one_letter_code
_entity_poly.pdbx_strand_id
1 'polypeptide(L)'
;MTEAATAFVPGHVTGFFSAHPDEDPTVAGSRGAGLTLTDGVTVTVRRADGDADAPVVRLGGSAADIDPVDRVLDTLRAPARVEAETDLPLGAGFGVSGAAALGTAFAANAVFDRGLSENELVTVAHGAEVLSGTGLGDVVAQARGGIPIRLEPGAPEHGKLDGIPARARVEYVTFGELSTADVLAGDTETLSTAGREALSTLVGDPTLPTFMRASRTFAREADLLTEQVTEAIRDVSDAGGEASMGMLGETVFAVGTGLTDAGYDPTVCATHPAGATLR
;
A
#
# COMPACT_ATOMS: atom_id res chain seq x y z
N MET A 1 -12.64 -23.52 17.18
CA MET A 1 -12.04 -22.16 17.16
C MET A 1 -10.54 -22.33 17.09
N THR A 2 -9.87 -21.67 16.15
CA THR A 2 -8.42 -21.76 15.98
C THR A 2 -7.72 -20.84 16.98
N GLU A 3 -6.65 -21.30 17.61
CA GLU A 3 -5.89 -20.49 18.59
C GLU A 3 -5.11 -19.34 17.93
N ALA A 4 -4.70 -19.55 16.68
CA ALA A 4 -3.98 -18.59 15.86
C ALA A 4 -4.45 -18.66 14.40
N ALA A 5 -4.35 -17.56 13.67
CA ALA A 5 -4.48 -17.56 12.22
C ALA A 5 -3.43 -16.63 11.61
N THR A 6 -3.02 -16.93 10.38
CA THR A 6 -2.04 -16.13 9.65
C THR A 6 -2.65 -15.65 8.35
N ALA A 7 -2.45 -14.38 8.02
CA ALA A 7 -2.80 -13.80 6.73
C ALA A 7 -1.54 -13.27 6.05
N PHE A 8 -1.55 -13.28 4.72
CA PHE A 8 -0.58 -12.56 3.91
C PHE A 8 -1.28 -11.43 3.18
N VAL A 9 -0.64 -10.25 3.18
CA VAL A 9 -1.10 -9.09 2.45
C VAL A 9 0.06 -8.56 1.60
N PRO A 10 -0.13 -8.37 0.28
CA PRO A 10 0.95 -7.84 -0.56
C PRO A 10 1.33 -6.41 -0.14
N GLY A 11 2.59 -6.05 -0.33
CA GLY A 11 3.01 -4.65 -0.33
C GLY A 11 2.33 -3.90 -1.47
N HIS A 12 2.21 -2.59 -1.36
CA HIS A 12 1.62 -1.77 -2.42
C HIS A 12 2.48 -0.53 -2.67
N VAL A 13 2.83 -0.31 -3.93
CA VAL A 13 3.53 0.89 -4.39
C VAL A 13 2.54 1.73 -5.18
N THR A 14 2.19 2.90 -4.66
CA THR A 14 1.38 3.88 -5.40
C THR A 14 2.26 4.55 -6.46
N GLY A 15 1.80 4.58 -7.71
CA GLY A 15 2.48 5.29 -8.80
C GLY A 15 1.98 6.72 -8.99
N PHE A 16 0.71 6.99 -8.73
CA PHE A 16 0.14 8.35 -8.69
C PHE A 16 -1.18 8.31 -7.92
N PHE A 17 -1.61 9.46 -7.39
CA PHE A 17 -2.87 9.55 -6.66
C PHE A 17 -3.46 10.95 -6.62
N SER A 18 -4.72 11.04 -6.22
CA SER A 18 -5.36 12.26 -5.71
C SER A 18 -6.09 11.89 -4.43
N ALA A 19 -5.93 12.69 -3.37
CA ALA A 19 -6.61 12.48 -2.09
C ALA A 19 -8.05 13.01 -2.13
N HIS A 20 -8.98 12.27 -1.56
CA HIS A 20 -10.39 12.63 -1.43
C HIS A 20 -10.80 12.45 0.04
N PRO A 21 -10.52 13.43 0.90
CA PRO A 21 -10.90 13.37 2.31
C PRO A 21 -12.42 13.47 2.44
N ASP A 22 -12.96 12.81 3.47
CA ASP A 22 -14.37 12.87 3.86
C ASP A 22 -14.47 12.73 5.39
N GLU A 23 -15.56 13.21 5.98
CA GLU A 23 -15.83 13.03 7.41
C GLU A 23 -16.15 11.55 7.71
N ASP A 24 -16.76 10.84 6.76
CA ASP A 24 -16.97 9.40 6.85
C ASP A 24 -15.70 8.65 6.38
N PRO A 25 -15.01 7.91 7.26
CA PRO A 25 -13.78 7.22 6.91
C PRO A 25 -13.99 6.09 5.88
N THR A 26 -15.22 5.63 5.69
CA THR A 26 -15.56 4.62 4.67
C THR A 26 -15.75 5.24 3.27
N VAL A 27 -16.06 6.53 3.20
CA VAL A 27 -16.16 7.31 1.96
C VAL A 27 -14.81 7.93 1.59
N ALA A 28 -14.08 8.41 2.60
CA ALA A 28 -12.75 8.97 2.45
C ALA A 28 -11.81 7.97 1.77
N GLY A 29 -10.94 8.46 0.88
CA GLY A 29 -9.96 7.61 0.23
C GLY A 29 -9.16 8.33 -0.83
N SER A 30 -8.75 7.58 -1.85
CA SER A 30 -7.94 8.12 -2.94
C SER A 30 -8.36 7.53 -4.27
N ARG A 31 -8.16 8.32 -5.32
CA ARG A 31 -8.11 7.83 -6.70
C ARG A 31 -6.65 7.72 -7.14
N GLY A 32 -6.35 6.87 -8.10
CA GLY A 32 -4.98 6.68 -8.58
C GLY A 32 -4.70 5.27 -9.07
N ALA A 33 -3.43 4.91 -9.22
CA ALA A 33 -3.03 3.55 -9.57
C ALA A 33 -1.71 3.16 -8.90
N GLY A 34 -1.48 1.87 -8.79
CA GLY A 34 -0.28 1.31 -8.17
C GLY A 34 -0.05 -0.15 -8.52
N LEU A 35 0.96 -0.74 -7.89
CA LEU A 35 1.37 -2.13 -8.06
C LEU A 35 1.33 -2.81 -6.70
N THR A 36 0.66 -3.96 -6.60
CA THR A 36 0.83 -4.84 -5.44
C THR A 36 2.00 -5.79 -5.69
N LEU A 37 2.79 -6.07 -4.66
CA LEU A 37 4.05 -6.82 -4.77
C LEU A 37 3.92 -8.22 -4.17
N THR A 38 4.68 -9.18 -4.67
CA THR A 38 4.82 -10.50 -4.04
C THR A 38 5.53 -10.42 -2.69
N ASP A 39 6.29 -9.35 -2.48
CA ASP A 39 6.81 -8.97 -1.18
C ASP A 39 5.70 -8.26 -0.41
N GLY A 40 5.55 -8.56 0.87
CA GLY A 40 4.38 -8.14 1.64
C GLY A 40 4.53 -8.41 3.12
N VAL A 41 3.42 -8.29 3.82
CA VAL A 41 3.35 -8.48 5.27
C VAL A 41 2.66 -9.80 5.57
N THR A 42 3.32 -10.66 6.35
CA THR A 42 2.70 -11.83 6.97
C THR A 42 2.26 -11.44 8.37
N VAL A 43 0.96 -11.54 8.66
CA VAL A 43 0.36 -11.16 9.95
C VAL A 43 -0.20 -12.38 10.63
N THR A 44 0.30 -12.70 11.83
CA THR A 44 -0.22 -13.77 12.67
C THR A 44 -0.94 -13.20 13.87
N VAL A 45 -2.21 -13.54 14.03
CA VAL A 45 -3.04 -13.15 15.17
C VAL A 45 -3.23 -14.33 16.11
N ARG A 46 -3.02 -14.10 17.40
CA ARG A 46 -3.28 -15.07 18.49
C ARG A 46 -4.19 -14.43 19.53
N ARG A 47 -4.98 -15.23 20.26
CA ARG A 47 -5.72 -14.70 21.42
C ARG A 47 -4.74 -14.14 22.46
N ALA A 48 -5.14 -13.10 23.18
CA ALA A 48 -4.36 -12.58 24.29
C ALA A 48 -4.47 -13.52 25.50
N ASP A 49 -3.33 -13.98 26.02
CA ASP A 49 -3.25 -14.98 27.10
C ASP A 49 -3.16 -14.37 28.52
N GLY A 50 -3.72 -13.16 28.72
CA GLY A 50 -3.83 -12.52 30.04
C GLY A 50 -2.57 -11.83 30.59
N ASP A 51 -1.45 -11.89 29.88
CA ASP A 51 -0.25 -11.08 30.18
C ASP A 51 -0.47 -9.62 29.72
N ALA A 52 -0.84 -8.74 30.65
CA ALA A 52 -1.15 -7.35 30.34
C ALA A 52 0.08 -6.51 29.95
N ASP A 53 1.30 -6.97 30.25
CA ASP A 53 2.53 -6.20 30.03
C ASP A 53 3.18 -6.49 28.69
N ALA A 54 2.84 -7.61 28.05
CA ALA A 54 3.37 -7.94 26.73
C ALA A 54 2.70 -7.09 25.63
N PRO A 55 3.46 -6.64 24.61
CA PRO A 55 2.95 -5.76 23.58
C PRO A 55 1.81 -6.40 22.78
N VAL A 56 0.87 -5.56 22.34
CA VAL A 56 -0.23 -5.96 21.46
C VAL A 56 0.32 -6.31 20.08
N VAL A 57 1.21 -5.46 19.55
CA VAL A 57 1.79 -5.62 18.21
C VAL A 57 3.30 -5.80 18.28
N ARG A 58 3.80 -6.75 17.51
CA ARG A 58 5.23 -6.92 17.20
C ARG A 58 5.46 -6.86 15.71
N LEU A 59 6.56 -6.25 15.31
CA LEU A 59 7.03 -6.18 13.94
C LEU A 59 8.48 -6.67 13.89
N GLY A 60 8.73 -7.77 13.18
CA GLY A 60 10.05 -8.41 13.14
C GLY A 60 10.55 -8.80 14.54
N GLY A 61 9.67 -9.29 15.41
CA GLY A 61 9.98 -9.67 16.79
C GLY A 61 10.13 -8.53 17.80
N SER A 62 10.16 -7.27 17.36
CA SER A 62 10.25 -6.09 18.23
C SER A 62 8.88 -5.50 18.51
N ALA A 63 8.67 -4.93 19.71
CA ALA A 63 7.43 -4.21 20.01
C ALA A 63 7.27 -3.04 19.04
N ALA A 64 6.07 -2.89 18.48
CA ALA A 64 5.74 -1.84 17.54
C ALA A 64 4.41 -1.19 17.92
N ASP A 65 4.26 0.09 17.56
CA ASP A 65 3.01 0.82 17.67
C ASP A 65 2.48 1.04 16.25
N ILE A 66 1.32 0.48 15.95
CA ILE A 66 0.69 0.54 14.63
C ILE A 66 -0.80 0.85 14.85
N ASP A 67 -1.13 2.13 15.05
CA ASP A 67 -2.50 2.59 15.37
C ASP A 67 -3.61 1.93 14.52
N PRO A 68 -3.46 1.74 13.19
CA PRO A 68 -4.46 1.02 12.39
C PRO A 68 -4.75 -0.40 12.89
N VAL A 69 -3.74 -1.14 13.37
CA VAL A 69 -3.91 -2.51 13.90
C VAL A 69 -4.73 -2.48 15.18
N ASP A 70 -4.44 -1.56 16.10
CA ASP A 70 -5.18 -1.42 17.35
C ASP A 70 -6.65 -1.06 17.09
N ARG A 71 -6.90 -0.11 16.18
CA ARG A 71 -8.27 0.25 15.76
C ARG A 71 -9.02 -0.94 15.15
N VAL A 72 -8.36 -1.78 14.36
CA VAL A 72 -8.97 -3.01 13.81
C VAL A 72 -9.34 -3.97 14.94
N LEU A 73 -8.43 -4.23 15.88
CA LEU A 73 -8.69 -5.12 17.01
C LEU A 73 -9.85 -4.60 17.88
N ASP A 74 -9.89 -3.31 18.18
CA ASP A 74 -10.95 -2.67 18.94
C ASP A 74 -12.30 -2.78 18.22
N THR A 75 -12.34 -2.47 16.92
CA THR A 75 -13.55 -2.55 16.09
C THR A 75 -14.10 -3.97 16.06
N LEU A 76 -13.22 -4.96 15.90
CA LEU A 76 -13.57 -6.37 15.91
C LEU A 76 -13.78 -6.93 17.33
N ARG A 77 -13.57 -6.14 18.38
CA ARG A 77 -13.59 -6.56 19.80
C ARG A 77 -12.73 -7.80 20.05
N ALA A 78 -11.56 -7.83 19.44
CA ALA A 78 -10.66 -8.98 19.35
C ALA A 78 -9.43 -8.76 20.26
N PRO A 79 -9.48 -9.15 21.55
CA PRO A 79 -8.33 -9.05 22.44
C PRO A 79 -7.25 -10.05 22.01
N ALA A 80 -6.29 -9.58 21.22
CA ALA A 80 -5.34 -10.41 20.51
C ALA A 80 -3.91 -9.88 20.61
N ARG A 81 -2.96 -10.74 20.28
CA ARG A 81 -1.59 -10.36 19.95
C ARG A 81 -1.37 -10.51 18.46
N VAL A 82 -0.64 -9.58 17.88
CA VAL A 82 -0.33 -9.50 16.47
C VAL A 82 1.17 -9.57 16.28
N GLU A 83 1.63 -10.54 15.51
CA GLU A 83 3.01 -10.60 15.01
C GLU A 83 2.98 -10.32 13.50
N ALA A 84 3.63 -9.25 13.08
CA ALA A 84 3.81 -8.89 11.69
C ALA A 84 5.28 -9.12 11.27
N GLU A 85 5.47 -9.72 10.11
CA GLU A 85 6.78 -9.96 9.49
C GLU A 85 6.76 -9.43 8.07
N THR A 86 7.80 -8.69 7.68
CA THR A 86 7.94 -8.09 6.34
C THR A 86 9.40 -7.86 6.00
N ASP A 87 9.74 -8.08 4.73
CA ASP A 87 11.05 -7.70 4.16
C ASP A 87 10.99 -6.30 3.50
N LEU A 88 9.81 -5.68 3.45
CA LEU A 88 9.63 -4.34 2.90
C LEU A 88 10.19 -3.27 3.85
N PRO A 89 10.93 -2.27 3.33
CA PRO A 89 11.38 -1.13 4.12
C PRO A 89 10.19 -0.36 4.72
N LEU A 90 10.29 -0.06 6.02
CA LEU A 90 9.28 0.74 6.73
C LEU A 90 9.38 2.21 6.32
N GLY A 91 8.25 2.93 6.33
CA GLY A 91 8.20 4.36 5.97
C GLY A 91 8.55 4.70 4.51
N ALA A 92 8.77 3.68 3.66
CA ALA A 92 9.28 3.85 2.31
C ALA A 92 8.21 3.76 1.20
N GLY A 93 6.93 3.94 1.55
CA GLY A 93 5.82 3.98 0.58
C GLY A 93 5.29 2.63 0.10
N PHE A 94 5.50 1.54 0.88
CA PHE A 94 5.02 0.19 0.55
C PHE A 94 3.68 -0.21 1.20
N GLY A 95 3.04 0.70 1.95
CA GLY A 95 1.75 0.45 2.61
C GLY A 95 1.79 -0.62 3.70
N VAL A 96 2.89 -0.69 4.47
CA VAL A 96 3.08 -1.73 5.51
C VAL A 96 2.04 -1.63 6.63
N SER A 97 1.64 -0.42 7.04
CA SER A 97 0.60 -0.22 8.07
C SER A 97 -0.77 -0.72 7.59
N GLY A 98 -1.16 -0.36 6.37
CA GLY A 98 -2.39 -0.87 5.74
C GLY A 98 -2.38 -2.39 5.58
N ALA A 99 -1.24 -2.96 5.21
CA ALA A 99 -1.09 -4.40 5.09
C ALA A 99 -1.21 -5.11 6.45
N ALA A 100 -0.59 -4.55 7.50
CA ALA A 100 -0.70 -5.05 8.87
C ALA A 100 -2.16 -4.99 9.38
N ALA A 101 -2.87 -3.88 9.14
CA ALA A 101 -4.27 -3.71 9.50
C ALA A 101 -5.19 -4.70 8.78
N LEU A 102 -5.03 -4.85 7.46
CA LEU A 102 -5.82 -5.77 6.65
C LEU A 102 -5.56 -7.23 7.03
N GLY A 103 -4.29 -7.61 7.22
CA GLY A 103 -3.92 -8.95 7.67
C GLY A 103 -4.46 -9.25 9.07
N THR A 104 -4.45 -8.26 9.96
CA THR A 104 -5.05 -8.36 11.30
C THR A 104 -6.56 -8.59 11.19
N ALA A 105 -7.26 -7.83 10.34
CA ALA A 105 -8.71 -7.99 10.17
C ALA A 105 -9.06 -9.42 9.72
N PHE A 106 -8.33 -9.95 8.73
CA PHE A 106 -8.54 -11.29 8.20
C PHE A 106 -8.26 -12.37 9.26
N ALA A 107 -7.09 -12.31 9.89
CA ALA A 107 -6.69 -13.31 10.88
C ALA A 107 -7.54 -13.22 12.16
N ALA A 108 -7.91 -12.03 12.63
CA ALA A 108 -8.81 -11.85 13.77
C ALA A 108 -10.23 -12.35 13.48
N ASN A 109 -10.75 -12.14 12.26
CA ASN A 109 -12.03 -12.73 11.85
C ASN A 109 -12.05 -14.24 12.00
N ALA A 110 -10.96 -14.92 11.58
CA ALA A 110 -10.81 -16.36 11.68
C ALA A 110 -10.61 -16.84 13.13
N VAL A 111 -9.74 -16.17 13.90
CA VAL A 111 -9.47 -16.53 15.30
C VAL A 111 -10.72 -16.38 16.16
N PHE A 112 -11.43 -15.26 16.05
CA PHE A 112 -12.58 -14.91 16.90
C PHE A 112 -13.94 -15.28 16.31
N ASP A 113 -13.98 -15.96 15.15
CA ASP A 113 -15.20 -16.45 14.49
C ASP A 113 -16.24 -15.34 14.30
N ARG A 114 -15.82 -14.19 13.75
CA ARG A 114 -16.72 -13.03 13.56
C ARG A 114 -17.69 -13.19 12.40
N GLY A 115 -17.39 -14.10 11.47
CA GLY A 115 -18.26 -14.40 10.33
C GLY A 115 -18.43 -13.23 9.36
N LEU A 116 -17.50 -12.28 9.35
CA LEU A 116 -17.52 -11.13 8.44
C LEU A 116 -17.06 -11.54 7.04
N SER A 117 -17.67 -10.93 6.03
CA SER A 117 -17.29 -11.04 4.63
C SER A 117 -16.00 -10.28 4.32
N GLU A 118 -15.39 -10.60 3.17
CA GLU A 118 -14.17 -9.94 2.72
C GLU A 118 -14.31 -8.41 2.66
N ASN A 119 -15.39 -7.90 2.06
CA ASN A 119 -15.63 -6.46 1.95
C ASN A 119 -15.80 -5.78 3.31
N GLU A 120 -16.42 -6.44 4.29
CA GLU A 120 -16.54 -5.91 5.65
C GLU A 120 -15.17 -5.81 6.33
N LEU A 121 -14.29 -6.81 6.14
CA LEU A 121 -12.93 -6.79 6.68
C LEU A 121 -12.06 -5.72 6.04
N VAL A 122 -12.18 -5.56 4.71
CA VAL A 122 -11.51 -4.48 3.97
C VAL A 122 -12.01 -3.12 4.44
N THR A 123 -13.33 -2.97 4.68
CA THR A 123 -13.92 -1.74 5.21
C THR A 123 -13.38 -1.39 6.60
N VAL A 124 -13.28 -2.38 7.50
CA VAL A 124 -12.74 -2.19 8.84
C VAL A 124 -11.28 -1.74 8.79
N ALA A 125 -10.44 -2.44 8.00
CA ALA A 125 -9.03 -2.07 7.86
C ALA A 125 -8.83 -0.72 7.17
N HIS A 126 -9.63 -0.41 6.15
CA HIS A 126 -9.58 0.89 5.46
C HIS A 126 -9.95 2.03 6.40
N GLY A 127 -11.07 1.91 7.11
CA GLY A 127 -11.49 2.92 8.07
C GLY A 127 -10.47 3.14 9.18
N ALA A 128 -9.80 2.07 9.64
CA ALA A 128 -8.72 2.16 10.62
C ALA A 128 -7.51 2.96 10.10
N GLU A 129 -7.08 2.73 8.86
CA GLU A 129 -6.00 3.50 8.20
C GLU A 129 -6.36 4.98 8.03
N VAL A 130 -7.59 5.27 7.55
CA VAL A 130 -8.05 6.64 7.38
C VAL A 130 -8.09 7.39 8.72
N LEU A 131 -8.65 6.77 9.76
CA LEU A 131 -8.74 7.37 11.10
C LEU A 131 -7.37 7.57 11.78
N SER A 132 -6.37 6.77 11.40
CA SER A 132 -4.98 6.94 11.85
C SER A 132 -4.20 7.95 10.99
N GLY A 133 -4.75 8.40 9.87
CA GLY A 133 -4.06 9.33 8.95
C GLY A 133 -2.85 8.73 8.24
N THR A 134 -2.75 7.40 8.19
CA THR A 134 -1.57 6.68 7.65
C THR A 134 -1.72 6.29 6.19
N GLY A 135 -2.96 6.20 5.68
CA GLY A 135 -3.20 5.79 4.30
C GLY A 135 -4.63 6.04 3.82
N LEU A 136 -4.78 6.27 2.51
CA LEU A 136 -6.07 6.55 1.85
C LEU A 136 -6.43 5.55 0.75
N GLY A 137 -5.60 4.54 0.50
CA GLY A 137 -5.92 3.58 -0.55
C GLY A 137 -4.98 2.40 -0.71
N ASP A 138 -4.08 2.16 0.23
CA ASP A 138 -3.25 0.95 0.22
C ASP A 138 -4.11 -0.27 0.55
N VAL A 139 -4.95 -0.21 1.60
CA VAL A 139 -5.81 -1.34 2.01
C VAL A 139 -6.67 -1.86 0.86
N VAL A 140 -7.40 -0.99 0.15
CA VAL A 140 -8.26 -1.41 -0.97
C VAL A 140 -7.45 -1.93 -2.16
N ALA A 141 -6.25 -1.39 -2.40
CA ALA A 141 -5.35 -1.85 -3.45
C ALA A 141 -4.78 -3.24 -3.12
N GLN A 142 -4.35 -3.44 -1.87
CA GLN A 142 -3.81 -4.68 -1.33
C GLN A 142 -4.87 -5.79 -1.23
N ALA A 143 -6.13 -5.43 -0.91
CA ALA A 143 -7.26 -6.34 -0.95
C ALA A 143 -7.61 -6.81 -2.37
N ARG A 144 -7.44 -5.93 -3.37
CA ARG A 144 -7.69 -6.27 -4.78
C ARG A 144 -6.55 -7.10 -5.40
N GLY A 145 -5.30 -6.75 -5.11
CA GLY A 145 -4.13 -7.37 -5.75
C GLY A 145 -3.86 -6.86 -7.17
N GLY A 146 -2.87 -7.42 -7.85
CA GLY A 146 -2.44 -7.08 -9.20
C GLY A 146 -1.97 -5.63 -9.36
N ILE A 147 -2.49 -4.96 -10.38
CA ILE A 147 -2.14 -3.58 -10.74
C ILE A 147 -3.43 -2.74 -10.65
N PRO A 148 -3.86 -2.36 -9.42
CA PRO A 148 -5.14 -1.71 -9.20
C PRO A 148 -5.20 -0.30 -9.78
N ILE A 149 -6.36 0.05 -10.33
CA ILE A 149 -6.75 1.41 -10.67
C ILE A 149 -7.92 1.80 -9.75
N ARG A 150 -7.73 2.79 -8.90
CA ARG A 150 -8.75 3.39 -8.02
C ARG A 150 -9.50 4.47 -8.79
N LEU A 151 -10.69 4.12 -9.31
CA LEU A 151 -11.55 5.01 -10.09
C LEU A 151 -12.38 5.93 -9.19
N GLU A 152 -12.96 5.38 -8.13
CA GLU A 152 -13.70 6.14 -7.10
C GLU A 152 -13.07 5.89 -5.72
N PRO A 153 -12.97 6.92 -4.86
CA PRO A 153 -12.40 6.79 -3.53
C PRO A 153 -13.34 6.03 -2.57
N GLY A 154 -12.77 5.46 -1.52
CA GLY A 154 -13.51 4.85 -0.41
C GLY A 154 -13.33 3.34 -0.29
N ALA A 155 -13.90 2.79 0.78
CA ALA A 155 -14.01 1.36 1.07
C ALA A 155 -14.96 0.66 0.05
N PRO A 156 -15.05 -0.68 0.01
CA PRO A 156 -15.77 -1.41 -1.04
C PRO A 156 -17.21 -0.98 -1.39
N GLU A 157 -17.99 -0.45 -0.44
CA GLU A 157 -19.36 0.05 -0.71
C GLU A 157 -19.39 1.42 -1.41
N HIS A 158 -18.31 2.20 -1.32
CA HIS A 158 -18.20 3.56 -1.86
C HIS A 158 -17.21 3.65 -3.03
N GLY A 159 -16.09 2.94 -2.91
CA GLY A 159 -15.00 2.93 -3.87
C GLY A 159 -15.29 2.07 -5.09
N LYS A 160 -14.56 2.37 -6.17
CA LYS A 160 -14.60 1.59 -7.41
C LYS A 160 -13.19 1.31 -7.88
N LEU A 161 -12.88 0.02 -8.02
CA LEU A 161 -11.60 -0.45 -8.51
C LEU A 161 -11.74 -1.02 -9.92
N ASP A 162 -10.68 -0.86 -10.70
CA ASP A 162 -10.39 -1.58 -11.94
C ASP A 162 -8.94 -2.10 -11.86
N GLY A 163 -8.35 -2.54 -12.96
CA GLY A 163 -6.91 -2.75 -12.99
C GLY A 163 -6.34 -2.99 -14.37
N ILE A 164 -5.02 -2.83 -14.47
CA ILE A 164 -4.29 -3.14 -15.69
C ILE A 164 -4.24 -4.67 -15.84
N PRO A 165 -4.70 -5.24 -16.96
CA PRO A 165 -4.72 -6.69 -17.19
C PRO A 165 -3.33 -7.22 -17.56
N ALA A 166 -2.34 -6.96 -16.69
CA ALA A 166 -0.95 -7.33 -16.89
C ALA A 166 -0.31 -7.83 -15.59
N ARG A 167 0.87 -8.41 -15.74
CA ARG A 167 1.79 -8.73 -14.66
C ARG A 167 3.15 -8.15 -15.00
N ALA A 168 3.91 -7.75 -13.99
CA ALA A 168 5.26 -7.24 -14.17
C ALA A 168 6.22 -7.92 -13.21
N ARG A 169 7.45 -8.14 -13.67
CA ARG A 169 8.61 -8.19 -12.77
C ARG A 169 8.88 -6.77 -12.31
N VAL A 170 9.09 -6.59 -11.01
CA VAL A 170 9.31 -5.28 -10.38
C VAL A 170 10.65 -5.29 -9.69
N GLU A 171 11.42 -4.23 -9.89
CA GLU A 171 12.62 -3.92 -9.13
C GLU A 171 12.36 -2.66 -8.32
N TYR A 172 12.89 -2.59 -7.10
CA TYR A 172 12.85 -1.35 -6.33
C TYR A 172 14.12 -1.12 -5.52
N VAL A 173 14.43 0.16 -5.32
CA VAL A 173 15.48 0.65 -4.41
C VAL A 173 14.91 1.76 -3.55
N THR A 174 15.25 1.75 -2.26
CA THR A 174 14.82 2.77 -1.30
C THR A 174 16.04 3.49 -0.79
N PHE A 175 16.00 4.83 -0.83
CA PHE A 175 17.05 5.70 -0.33
C PHE A 175 16.71 6.30 1.05
N GLY A 176 15.44 6.25 1.45
CA GLY A 176 14.98 6.79 2.71
C GLY A 176 13.46 6.82 2.84
N GLU A 177 13.00 7.43 3.93
CA GLU A 177 11.59 7.67 4.22
C GLU A 177 11.19 9.07 3.76
N LEU A 178 9.93 9.24 3.35
CA LEU A 178 9.32 10.56 3.17
C LEU A 178 8.10 10.68 4.07
N SER A 179 7.96 11.83 4.73
CA SER A 179 6.81 12.11 5.57
C SER A 179 5.55 12.25 4.71
N THR A 180 4.67 11.26 4.80
CA THR A 180 3.36 11.29 4.13
C THR A 180 2.55 12.51 4.56
N ALA A 181 2.61 12.86 5.85
CA ALA A 181 1.91 14.01 6.40
C ALA A 181 2.41 15.33 5.79
N ASP A 182 3.72 15.50 5.62
CA ASP A 182 4.28 16.74 5.05
C ASP A 182 3.93 16.89 3.57
N VAL A 183 3.94 15.79 2.81
CA VAL A 183 3.49 15.78 1.40
C VAL A 183 2.01 16.16 1.29
N LEU A 184 1.17 15.63 2.18
CA LEU A 184 -0.27 15.94 2.19
C LEU A 184 -0.61 17.31 2.79
N ALA A 185 0.30 17.91 3.56
CA ALA A 185 0.15 19.27 4.10
C ALA A 185 0.59 20.38 3.13
N GLY A 186 1.25 20.03 2.02
CA GLY A 186 1.68 20.94 0.97
C GLY A 186 0.55 21.44 0.06
N ASP A 187 0.89 21.84 -1.17
CA ASP A 187 -0.09 22.26 -2.17
C ASP A 187 -0.88 21.05 -2.72
N THR A 188 -1.93 20.71 -2.00
CA THR A 188 -2.85 19.62 -2.35
C THR A 188 -3.60 19.85 -3.66
N GLU A 189 -3.71 21.09 -4.15
CA GLU A 189 -4.43 21.39 -5.39
C GLU A 189 -3.61 20.96 -6.62
N THR A 190 -2.32 21.27 -6.63
CA THR A 190 -1.37 20.83 -7.66
C THR A 190 -1.30 19.31 -7.71
N LEU A 191 -1.13 18.66 -6.55
CA LEU A 191 -1.12 17.20 -6.42
C LEU A 191 -2.42 16.59 -6.94
N SER A 192 -3.57 17.12 -6.52
CA SER A 192 -4.87 16.60 -6.94
C SER A 192 -5.10 16.77 -8.45
N THR A 193 -4.61 17.86 -9.04
CA THR A 193 -4.72 18.11 -10.48
C THR A 193 -3.88 17.13 -11.27
N ALA A 194 -2.59 16.99 -10.93
CA ALA A 194 -1.70 16.00 -11.55
C ALA A 194 -2.27 14.58 -11.42
N GLY A 195 -2.83 14.24 -10.26
CA GLY A 195 -3.45 12.93 -10.00
C GLY A 195 -4.66 12.64 -10.90
N ARG A 196 -5.53 13.64 -11.10
CA ARG A 196 -6.70 13.51 -12.00
C ARG A 196 -6.28 13.34 -13.45
N GLU A 197 -5.27 14.08 -13.91
CA GLU A 197 -4.74 13.99 -15.27
C GLU A 197 -4.06 12.64 -15.53
N ALA A 198 -3.26 12.17 -14.57
CA ALA A 198 -2.63 10.85 -14.62
C ALA A 198 -3.68 9.73 -14.69
N LEU A 199 -4.74 9.82 -13.88
CA LEU A 199 -5.83 8.84 -13.92
C LEU A 199 -6.57 8.86 -15.26
N SER A 200 -6.92 10.05 -15.77
CA SER A 200 -7.58 10.21 -17.07
C SER A 200 -6.75 9.58 -18.20
N THR A 201 -5.43 9.81 -18.18
CA THR A 201 -4.49 9.22 -19.13
C THR A 201 -4.50 7.69 -19.06
N LEU A 202 -4.45 7.13 -17.84
CA LEU A 202 -4.42 5.68 -17.67
C LEU A 202 -5.74 5.00 -18.04
N VAL A 203 -6.88 5.60 -17.71
CA VAL A 203 -8.20 5.05 -18.06
C VAL A 203 -8.41 5.02 -19.57
N GLY A 204 -7.83 5.97 -20.31
CA GLY A 204 -7.88 5.98 -21.78
C GLY A 204 -7.10 4.85 -22.45
N ASP A 205 -6.05 4.34 -21.81
CA ASP A 205 -5.21 3.23 -22.28
C ASP A 205 -4.61 2.46 -21.09
N PRO A 206 -5.34 1.49 -20.49
CA PRO A 206 -4.95 0.84 -19.25
C PRO A 206 -3.85 -0.20 -19.49
N THR A 207 -2.62 0.28 -19.75
CA THR A 207 -1.43 -0.52 -20.04
C THR A 207 -0.29 -0.17 -19.10
N LEU A 208 0.63 -1.12 -18.87
CA LEU A 208 1.83 -0.90 -18.05
C LEU A 208 2.67 0.31 -18.53
N PRO A 209 2.97 0.48 -19.83
CA PRO A 209 3.69 1.66 -20.32
C PRO A 209 2.95 2.97 -20.03
N THR A 210 1.61 2.98 -20.13
CA THR A 210 0.82 4.17 -19.81
C THR A 210 0.84 4.47 -18.31
N PHE A 211 0.78 3.45 -17.45
CA PHE A 211 0.97 3.62 -16.01
C PHE A 211 2.34 4.22 -15.67
N MET A 212 3.44 3.65 -16.17
CA MET A 212 4.80 4.15 -15.89
C MET A 212 4.98 5.61 -16.33
N ARG A 213 4.48 5.95 -17.53
CA ARG A 213 4.49 7.34 -18.03
C ARG A 213 3.66 8.27 -17.15
N ALA A 214 2.45 7.88 -16.77
CA ALA A 214 1.58 8.68 -15.92
C ALA A 214 2.19 8.90 -14.53
N SER A 215 2.80 7.87 -13.94
CA SER A 215 3.51 7.96 -12.65
C SER A 215 4.70 8.91 -12.69
N ARG A 216 5.56 8.83 -13.72
CA ARG A 216 6.68 9.78 -13.87
C ARG A 216 6.21 11.21 -14.06
N THR A 217 5.20 11.42 -14.89
CA THR A 217 4.63 12.76 -15.08
C THR A 217 4.07 13.28 -13.76
N PHE A 218 3.29 12.47 -13.04
CA PHE A 218 2.75 12.85 -11.74
C PHE A 218 3.84 13.24 -10.76
N ALA A 219 4.87 12.41 -10.57
CA ALA A 219 5.95 12.67 -9.63
C ALA A 219 6.64 14.03 -9.88
N ARG A 220 6.83 14.36 -11.17
CA ARG A 220 7.45 15.62 -11.61
C ARG A 220 6.51 16.82 -11.45
N GLU A 221 5.25 16.70 -11.86
CA GLU A 221 4.28 17.81 -11.81
C GLU A 221 3.78 18.08 -10.38
N ALA A 222 3.82 17.08 -9.50
CA ALA A 222 3.50 17.23 -8.08
C ALA A 222 4.71 17.62 -7.20
N ASP A 223 5.87 17.91 -7.81
CA ASP A 223 7.11 18.33 -7.13
C ASP A 223 7.57 17.38 -6.00
N LEU A 224 7.41 16.06 -6.21
CA LEU A 224 7.73 15.03 -5.22
C LEU A 224 9.13 14.45 -5.37
N LEU A 225 9.80 14.72 -6.48
CA LEU A 225 11.07 14.10 -6.82
C LEU A 225 12.22 14.69 -6.01
N THR A 226 12.90 13.85 -5.23
CA THR A 226 14.19 14.21 -4.62
C THR A 226 15.33 14.14 -5.66
N GLU A 227 16.50 14.68 -5.33
CA GLU A 227 17.68 14.58 -6.20
C GLU A 227 18.06 13.12 -6.48
N GLN A 228 18.08 12.26 -5.46
CA GLN A 228 18.44 10.84 -5.58
C GLN A 228 17.44 10.05 -6.41
N VAL A 229 16.14 10.26 -6.18
CA VAL A 229 15.07 9.65 -6.98
C VAL A 229 15.17 10.10 -8.45
N THR A 230 15.46 11.38 -8.67
CA THR A 230 15.62 11.94 -10.02
C THR A 230 16.81 11.32 -10.75
N GLU A 231 17.95 11.17 -10.08
CA GLU A 231 19.15 10.55 -10.63
C GLU A 231 18.88 9.08 -11.03
N ALA A 232 18.32 8.28 -10.13
CA ALA A 232 18.02 6.89 -10.41
C ALA A 232 17.01 6.71 -11.56
N ILE A 233 15.98 7.55 -11.67
CA ILE A 233 15.04 7.49 -12.80
C ILE A 233 15.75 7.84 -14.13
N ARG A 234 16.69 8.79 -14.12
CA ARG A 234 17.48 9.15 -15.31
C ARG A 234 18.40 8.01 -15.72
N ASP A 235 19.12 7.41 -14.78
CA ASP A 235 20.02 6.29 -15.07
C ASP A 235 19.27 5.11 -15.69
N VAL A 236 18.09 4.77 -15.15
CA VAL A 236 17.21 3.74 -15.74
C VAL A 236 16.78 4.10 -17.15
N SER A 237 16.43 5.37 -17.38
CA SER A 237 16.02 5.85 -18.71
C SER A 237 17.18 5.79 -19.72
N ASP A 238 18.40 6.15 -19.30
CA ASP A 238 19.60 6.11 -20.12
C ASP A 238 20.02 4.66 -20.46
N ALA A 239 19.70 3.71 -19.59
CA ALA A 239 19.82 2.27 -19.85
C ALA A 239 18.68 1.70 -20.73
N GLY A 240 17.69 2.52 -21.10
CA GLY A 240 16.54 2.11 -21.92
C GLY A 240 15.41 1.43 -21.15
N GLY A 241 15.42 1.50 -19.81
CA GLY A 241 14.39 0.99 -18.92
C GLY A 241 13.31 2.02 -18.56
N GLU A 242 12.33 1.58 -17.78
CA GLU A 242 11.21 2.40 -17.32
C GLU A 242 11.14 2.34 -15.79
N ALA A 243 11.32 3.50 -15.14
CA ALA A 243 11.20 3.66 -13.68
C ALA A 243 10.28 4.80 -13.31
N SER A 244 9.82 4.81 -12.06
CA SER A 244 9.12 5.93 -11.42
C SER A 244 9.34 5.92 -9.91
N MET A 245 8.97 7.00 -9.25
CA MET A 245 8.97 7.10 -7.80
C MET A 245 7.80 6.28 -7.21
N GLY A 246 8.05 5.52 -6.15
CA GLY A 246 6.99 5.00 -5.29
C GLY A 246 6.48 6.14 -4.41
N MET A 247 5.22 6.54 -4.58
CA MET A 247 4.69 7.72 -3.91
C MET A 247 4.76 7.56 -2.39
N LEU A 248 5.10 8.66 -1.71
CA LEU A 248 5.20 8.77 -0.24
C LEU A 248 6.35 7.98 0.39
N GLY A 249 7.40 7.68 -0.38
CA GLY A 249 8.70 7.23 0.10
C GLY A 249 9.82 7.68 -0.82
N GLU A 250 11.07 7.71 -0.34
CA GLU A 250 12.22 7.97 -1.21
C GLU A 250 12.63 6.68 -1.94
N THR A 251 11.69 6.14 -2.70
CA THR A 251 11.77 4.83 -3.35
C THR A 251 11.62 5.00 -4.86
N VAL A 252 12.46 4.30 -5.63
CA VAL A 252 12.30 4.15 -7.07
C VAL A 252 11.91 2.71 -7.35
N PHE A 253 10.87 2.53 -8.16
CA PHE A 253 10.50 1.23 -8.71
C PHE A 253 10.62 1.22 -10.23
N ALA A 254 11.03 0.09 -10.79
CA ALA A 254 11.14 -0.15 -12.22
C ALA A 254 10.38 -1.41 -12.62
N VAL A 255 9.89 -1.44 -13.85
CA VAL A 255 9.33 -2.65 -14.47
C VAL A 255 10.41 -3.36 -15.29
N GLY A 256 10.44 -4.69 -15.25
CA GLY A 256 11.52 -5.44 -15.90
C GLY A 256 12.81 -5.37 -15.10
N THR A 257 13.94 -5.13 -15.76
CA THR A 257 15.32 -5.13 -15.20
C THR A 257 15.94 -3.73 -15.13
N GLY A 258 15.13 -2.67 -15.21
CA GLY A 258 15.62 -1.31 -15.43
C GLY A 258 16.64 -0.82 -14.40
N LEU A 259 16.45 -1.13 -13.11
CA LEU A 259 17.38 -0.71 -12.06
C LEU A 259 18.68 -1.52 -12.11
N THR A 260 18.59 -2.83 -12.31
CA THR A 260 19.78 -3.67 -12.51
C THR A 260 20.58 -3.26 -13.74
N ASP A 261 19.91 -2.98 -14.87
CA ASP A 261 20.55 -2.56 -16.12
C ASP A 261 21.24 -1.18 -15.97
N ALA A 262 20.73 -0.33 -15.09
CA ALA A 262 21.33 0.95 -14.70
C ALA A 262 22.46 0.83 -13.65
N GLY A 263 22.77 -0.38 -13.18
CA GLY A 263 23.88 -0.61 -12.24
C GLY A 263 23.54 -0.50 -10.75
N TYR A 264 22.24 -0.42 -10.40
CA TYR A 264 21.78 -0.50 -9.02
C TYR A 264 21.73 -1.96 -8.53
N ASP A 265 21.68 -2.15 -7.21
CA ASP A 265 21.42 -3.45 -6.55
C ASP A 265 19.98 -3.46 -5.99
N PRO A 266 18.94 -3.62 -6.84
CA PRO A 266 17.56 -3.51 -6.40
C PRO A 266 17.08 -4.79 -5.70
N THR A 267 16.06 -4.64 -4.85
CA THR A 267 15.23 -5.78 -4.49
C THR A 267 14.35 -6.16 -5.69
N VAL A 268 14.21 -7.46 -5.93
CA VAL A 268 13.52 -8.01 -7.10
C VAL A 268 12.30 -8.82 -6.66
N CYS A 269 11.13 -8.44 -7.18
CA CYS A 269 9.88 -9.15 -6.96
C CYS A 269 9.00 -9.15 -8.21
N ALA A 270 7.72 -9.46 -8.06
CA ALA A 270 6.74 -9.38 -9.13
C ALA A 270 5.43 -8.80 -8.62
N THR A 271 4.53 -8.45 -9.54
CA THR A 271 3.16 -8.07 -9.17
C THR A 271 2.42 -9.27 -8.55
N HIS A 272 1.86 -9.13 -7.35
CA HIS A 272 1.07 -10.21 -6.73
C HIS A 272 -0.35 -10.24 -7.32
N PRO A 273 -0.77 -11.29 -8.04
CA PRO A 273 -2.04 -11.25 -8.77
C PRO A 273 -3.30 -11.36 -7.87
N ALA A 274 -3.13 -11.82 -6.64
CA ALA A 274 -4.20 -11.94 -5.66
C ALA A 274 -4.08 -10.82 -4.61
N GLY A 275 -5.17 -10.58 -3.89
CA GLY A 275 -5.16 -9.68 -2.74
C GLY A 275 -4.76 -10.37 -1.44
N ALA A 276 -5.16 -9.78 -0.32
CA ALA A 276 -5.00 -10.37 1.01
C ALA A 276 -5.61 -11.79 1.08
N THR A 277 -4.88 -12.72 1.70
CA THR A 277 -5.29 -14.12 1.81
C THR A 277 -5.00 -14.68 3.20
N LEU A 278 -5.92 -15.46 3.74
CA LEU A 278 -5.64 -16.33 4.89
C LEU A 278 -4.76 -17.51 4.44
N ARG A 279 -3.78 -17.87 5.28
CA ARG A 279 -2.87 -19.00 5.10
C ARG A 279 -3.30 -20.21 5.92
#